data_AF-A0A1E8RDF1-F1
#
_entry.id   AF-A0A1E8RDF1-F1
#
_cell.length_a   1.000
_cell.length_b   1.000
_cell.length_c   1.000
_cell.angle_alpha   90.00
_cell.angle_beta   90.00
_cell.angle_gamma   90.00
#
_symmetry.space_group_name_H-M   'P 1'
#
loop_
_entity.id
_entity.type
_entity.pdbx_description
1 polymer ?
#
loop_
_entity_poly.entity_id
_entity_poly.type
_entity_poly.pdbx_seq_one_letter_code
_entity_poly.pdbx_strand_id
1 'polypeptide(L)'
;MAGVRKGEIYEGDPKEAVKNLVAALKKDGYDFTVGIDPYTPIADSQRIVVAGRGIGEKKNMKLIEDLAYQAGASISSSRPVAETLKYVDINRYVGMSGQTFKGNLYIGVGVSGAGQHLKGIKDASTIVAINNSKNAAIFNNCDYGIVGDAMVILPLLIKELDNGEAKKPAPPMKKIKRSKPRKMAPTNPIYVDLGSGYEYNPELGDPENGIEPGTPFDKLPDSWVSPVSGEAKDQFIKMDVPEDRK
;
A
#
# COMPACT_ATOMS: atom_id res chain seq x y z
N MET A 1 0.54 -3.30 -12.18
CA MET A 1 0.15 -2.89 -10.81
C MET A 1 0.97 -3.69 -9.81
N ALA A 2 1.22 -3.16 -8.61
CA ALA A 2 2.04 -3.79 -7.58
C ALA A 2 1.30 -4.87 -6.75
N GLY A 3 0.19 -5.42 -7.28
CA GLY A 3 -0.73 -6.32 -6.56
C GLY A 3 -1.73 -5.57 -5.68
N VAL A 4 -2.62 -6.31 -5.01
CA VAL A 4 -3.54 -5.77 -3.99
C VAL A 4 -2.74 -5.30 -2.78
N ARG A 5 -3.04 -4.09 -2.29
CA ARG A 5 -2.35 -3.41 -1.18
C ARG A 5 -3.36 -2.96 -0.13
N LYS A 6 -2.89 -2.64 1.07
CA LYS A 6 -3.77 -2.16 2.15
C LYS A 6 -4.47 -0.84 1.81
N GLY A 7 -3.76 0.10 1.17
CA GLY A 7 -4.34 1.37 0.73
C GLY A 7 -4.76 2.30 1.87
N GLU A 8 -4.14 2.18 3.05
CA GLU A 8 -4.45 3.06 4.19
C GLU A 8 -3.79 4.42 3.98
N ILE A 9 -4.58 5.46 3.72
CA ILE A 9 -4.10 6.82 3.44
C ILE A 9 -4.38 7.73 4.63
N TYR A 10 -3.34 8.39 5.13
CA TYR A 10 -3.42 9.39 6.20
C TYR A 10 -3.42 10.79 5.61
N GLU A 11 -4.43 11.57 5.97
CA GLU A 11 -4.64 12.95 5.55
C GLU A 11 -4.94 13.83 6.79
N GLY A 12 -4.82 15.15 6.66
CA GLY A 12 -5.10 16.08 7.76
C GLY A 12 -3.83 16.56 8.47
N ASP A 13 -3.81 16.49 9.81
CA ASP A 13 -2.68 16.99 10.59
C ASP A 13 -1.38 16.19 10.32
N PRO A 14 -0.29 16.85 9.92
CA PRO A 14 0.98 16.17 9.60
C PRO A 14 1.56 15.34 10.74
N LYS A 15 1.42 15.76 12.01
CA LYS A 15 1.99 15.04 13.16
C LYS A 15 1.18 13.78 13.43
N GLU A 16 -0.14 13.88 13.38
CA GLU A 16 -1.03 12.74 13.57
C GLU A 16 -0.85 11.71 12.44
N ALA A 17 -0.76 12.15 11.18
CA ALA A 17 -0.52 11.26 10.05
C ALA A 17 0.80 10.48 10.19
N VAL A 18 1.89 11.15 10.61
CA VAL A 18 3.18 10.51 10.88
C VAL A 18 3.08 9.49 12.03
N LYS A 19 2.42 9.87 13.13
CA LYS A 19 2.24 8.97 14.28
C LYS A 19 1.46 7.71 13.90
N ASN A 20 0.39 7.87 13.13
CA ASN A 20 -0.44 6.76 12.66
C ASN A 20 0.36 5.84 11.72
N LEU A 21 1.14 6.41 10.80
CA LEU A 21 2.03 5.64 9.93
C LEU A 21 3.04 4.82 10.74
N VAL A 22 3.75 5.44 11.69
CA VAL A 22 4.77 4.74 12.49
C VAL A 22 4.13 3.65 13.36
N ALA A 23 2.96 3.91 13.95
CA ALA A 23 2.21 2.92 14.72
C ALA A 23 1.81 1.72 13.86
N ALA A 24 1.32 1.96 12.63
CA ALA A 24 0.94 0.90 11.70
C ALA A 24 2.16 0.06 11.24
N LEU A 25 3.29 0.70 10.97
CA LEU A 25 4.53 -0.02 10.63
C LEU A 25 5.05 -0.86 11.80
N LYS A 26 5.02 -0.34 13.03
CA LYS A 26 5.37 -1.12 14.23
C LYS A 26 4.43 -2.32 14.43
N LYS A 27 3.13 -2.13 14.19
CA LYS A 27 2.12 -3.21 14.23
C LYS A 27 2.37 -4.29 13.18
N ASP A 28 2.89 -3.91 12.01
CA ASP A 28 3.33 -4.86 10.97
C ASP A 28 4.68 -5.55 11.29
N GLY A 29 5.30 -5.25 12.44
CA GLY A 29 6.52 -5.89 12.91
C GLY A 29 7.81 -5.21 12.46
N TYR A 30 7.75 -3.96 11.98
CA TYR A 30 8.96 -3.20 11.67
C TYR A 30 9.62 -2.66 12.94
N ASP A 31 10.84 -3.12 13.18
CA ASP A 31 11.72 -2.63 14.24
C ASP A 31 12.67 -1.55 13.70
N PHE A 32 12.51 -0.31 14.14
CA PHE A 32 13.34 0.83 13.75
C PHE A 32 14.53 1.09 14.69
N THR A 33 14.80 0.19 15.64
CA THR A 33 16.01 0.25 16.48
C THR A 33 17.24 -0.37 15.79
N VAL A 34 17.01 -1.08 14.67
CA VAL A 34 18.06 -1.67 13.84
C VAL A 34 18.25 -0.91 12.53
N GLY A 35 19.46 -0.98 11.97
CA GLY A 35 19.80 -0.33 10.71
C GLY A 35 20.78 -1.11 9.84
N ILE A 36 20.86 -0.68 8.59
CA ILE A 36 21.83 -1.14 7.59
C ILE A 36 22.61 0.06 7.07
N ASP A 37 23.72 -0.20 6.39
CA ASP A 37 24.47 0.85 5.72
C ASP A 37 23.61 1.55 4.64
N PRO A 38 23.53 2.89 4.61
CA PRO A 38 22.73 3.64 3.63
C PRO A 38 23.09 3.36 2.17
N TYR A 39 24.29 2.85 1.91
CA TYR A 39 24.81 2.51 0.60
C TYR A 39 24.84 1.00 0.31
N THR A 40 24.20 0.18 1.16
CA THR A 40 23.95 -1.23 0.84
C THR A 40 23.32 -1.35 -0.57
N PRO A 41 23.75 -2.30 -1.42
CA PRO A 41 23.13 -2.50 -2.73
C PRO A 41 21.62 -2.74 -2.62
N ILE A 42 20.84 -2.21 -3.56
CA ILE A 42 19.37 -2.24 -3.49
C ILE A 42 18.83 -3.68 -3.49
N ALA A 43 19.48 -4.57 -4.23
CA ALA A 43 19.12 -5.99 -4.28
C ALA A 43 19.26 -6.70 -2.93
N ASP A 44 20.24 -6.27 -2.12
CA ASP A 44 20.56 -6.86 -0.81
C ASP A 44 19.89 -6.12 0.36
N SER A 45 19.23 -5.00 0.06
CA SER A 45 18.63 -4.14 1.07
C SER A 45 17.29 -4.69 1.54
N GLN A 46 17.09 -4.70 2.87
CA GLN A 46 15.79 -5.05 3.44
C GLN A 46 14.80 -3.89 3.41
N ARG A 47 15.30 -2.66 3.44
CA ARG A 47 14.51 -1.45 3.51
C ARG A 47 15.16 -0.41 2.62
N ILE A 48 14.35 0.33 1.86
CA ILE A 48 14.83 1.45 1.06
C ILE A 48 13.98 2.70 1.27
N VAL A 49 14.65 3.85 1.32
CA VAL A 49 14.01 5.17 1.17
C VAL A 49 14.31 5.67 -0.23
N VAL A 50 13.26 6.02 -0.96
CA VAL A 50 13.32 6.30 -2.39
C VAL A 50 12.95 7.74 -2.66
N ALA A 51 13.95 8.53 -3.07
CA ALA A 51 13.75 9.89 -3.52
C ALA A 51 13.12 9.92 -4.91
N GLY A 52 11.92 10.49 -5.01
CA GLY A 52 11.26 10.81 -6.27
C GLY A 52 11.59 12.22 -6.75
N ARG A 53 11.22 12.55 -7.99
CA ARG A 53 11.39 13.91 -8.54
C ARG A 53 10.73 14.99 -7.68
N GLY A 54 9.67 14.64 -6.93
CA GLY A 54 8.98 15.54 -6.02
C GLY A 54 9.83 16.03 -4.83
N ILE A 55 11.04 15.50 -4.61
CA ILE A 55 11.95 15.99 -3.56
C ILE A 55 12.48 17.41 -3.84
N GLY A 56 12.42 17.88 -5.08
CA GLY A 56 12.86 19.22 -5.47
C GLY A 56 14.37 19.34 -5.56
N GLU A 57 14.95 20.32 -4.88
CA GLU A 57 16.38 20.66 -4.95
C GLU A 57 17.30 19.61 -4.33
N LYS A 58 18.56 19.53 -4.80
CA LYS A 58 19.56 18.55 -4.30
C LYS A 58 19.79 18.63 -2.79
N LYS A 59 19.73 19.82 -2.20
CA LYS A 59 19.91 20.02 -0.74
C LYS A 59 18.91 19.23 0.10
N ASN A 60 17.72 18.96 -0.44
CA ASN A 60 16.68 18.20 0.23
C ASN A 60 16.99 16.70 0.32
N MET A 61 17.98 16.21 -0.43
CA MET A 61 18.48 14.84 -0.29
C MET A 61 19.02 14.56 1.11
N LYS A 62 19.42 15.59 1.86
CA LYS A 62 19.81 15.43 3.26
C LYS A 62 18.68 14.84 4.11
N LEU A 63 17.43 15.25 3.87
CA LEU A 63 16.26 14.67 4.54
C LEU A 63 16.05 13.19 4.18
N ILE A 64 16.41 12.80 2.95
CA ILE A 64 16.34 11.40 2.50
C ILE A 64 17.41 10.56 3.19
N GLU A 65 18.63 11.09 3.32
CA GLU A 65 19.72 10.44 4.05
C GLU A 65 19.35 10.26 5.53
N ASP A 66 18.84 11.31 6.18
CA ASP A 66 18.46 11.28 7.59
C ASP A 66 17.29 10.32 7.84
N LEU A 67 16.30 10.29 6.93
CA LEU A 67 15.22 9.32 6.99
C LEU A 67 15.73 7.89 6.75
N ALA A 68 16.64 7.68 5.80
CA ALA A 68 17.22 6.36 5.53
C ALA A 68 17.96 5.83 6.77
N TYR A 69 18.73 6.68 7.43
CA TYR A 69 19.37 6.36 8.70
C TYR A 69 18.35 5.96 9.77
N GLN A 70 17.33 6.80 10.01
CA GLN A 70 16.34 6.52 11.07
C GLN A 70 15.45 5.31 10.77
N ALA A 71 15.12 5.07 9.50
CA ALA A 71 14.35 3.91 9.07
C ALA A 71 15.18 2.61 9.05
N GLY A 72 16.50 2.70 9.18
CA GLY A 72 17.40 1.57 9.03
C GLY A 72 17.39 1.02 7.60
N ALA A 73 17.48 1.91 6.62
CA ALA A 73 17.25 1.66 5.21
C ALA A 73 18.40 2.17 4.34
N SER A 74 18.54 1.61 3.14
CA SER A 74 19.45 2.16 2.13
C SER A 74 18.76 3.22 1.27
N ILE A 75 19.58 4.09 0.69
CA ILE A 75 19.12 5.19 -0.15
C ILE A 75 18.93 4.68 -1.58
N SER A 76 17.78 5.03 -2.15
CA SER A 76 17.43 4.75 -3.54
C SER A 76 16.70 5.94 -4.15
N SER A 77 16.40 5.86 -5.44
CA SER A 77 15.71 6.93 -6.15
C SER A 77 14.82 6.45 -7.28
N SER A 78 14.01 7.37 -7.81
CA SER A 78 13.37 7.20 -9.12
C SER A 78 14.34 7.55 -10.25
N ARG A 79 14.10 7.00 -11.45
CA ARG A 79 14.94 7.26 -12.64
C ARG A 79 15.25 8.75 -12.90
N PRO A 80 14.29 9.70 -12.85
CA PRO A 80 14.62 11.12 -13.06
C PRO A 80 15.64 11.69 -12.05
N VAL A 81 15.66 11.20 -10.82
CA VAL A 81 16.56 11.69 -9.78
C VAL A 81 18.01 11.24 -10.03
N ALA A 82 18.20 10.04 -10.57
CA ALA A 82 19.52 9.51 -10.92
C ALA A 82 20.01 9.98 -12.31
N GLU A 83 19.18 9.89 -13.35
CA GLU A 83 19.62 10.17 -14.73
C GLU A 83 19.56 11.66 -15.08
N THR A 84 18.46 12.33 -14.74
CA THR A 84 18.25 13.74 -15.13
C THR A 84 18.85 14.70 -14.12
N LEU A 85 18.51 14.52 -12.84
CA LEU A 85 18.97 15.41 -11.77
C LEU A 85 20.37 15.06 -11.26
N LYS A 86 20.83 13.81 -11.44
CA LYS A 86 22.14 13.31 -11.00
C LYS A 86 22.41 13.55 -9.51
N TYR A 87 21.39 13.32 -8.68
CA TYR A 87 21.51 13.48 -7.23
C TYR A 87 22.13 12.26 -6.56
N VAL A 88 21.97 11.09 -7.17
CA VAL A 88 22.53 9.81 -6.74
C VAL A 88 23.09 9.08 -7.96
N ASP A 89 23.91 8.07 -7.72
CA ASP A 89 24.46 7.22 -8.77
C ASP A 89 23.37 6.48 -9.56
N ILE A 90 23.68 6.14 -10.82
CA ILE A 90 22.73 5.47 -11.72
C ILE A 90 22.30 4.09 -11.21
N ASN A 91 23.14 3.41 -10.43
CA ASN A 91 22.80 2.13 -9.81
C ASN A 91 21.84 2.26 -8.61
N ARG A 92 21.45 3.48 -8.21
CA ARG A 92 20.54 3.72 -7.08
C ARG A 92 19.07 3.82 -7.47
N TYR A 93 18.74 3.94 -8.75
CA TYR A 93 17.33 4.05 -9.13
C TYR A 93 16.65 2.68 -9.24
N VAL A 94 15.39 2.62 -8.83
CA VAL A 94 14.53 1.44 -9.00
C VAL A 94 13.56 1.61 -10.16
N GLY A 95 13.26 0.51 -10.84
CA GLY A 95 12.29 0.47 -11.93
C GLY A 95 12.60 -0.61 -12.96
N MET A 96 11.81 -0.66 -14.02
CA MET A 96 11.92 -1.66 -15.10
C MET A 96 13.35 -1.75 -15.69
N SER A 97 14.01 -0.61 -15.91
CA SER A 97 15.35 -0.52 -16.49
C SER A 97 16.47 -0.37 -15.44
N GLY A 98 16.12 -0.34 -14.15
CA GLY A 98 17.04 -0.09 -13.05
C GLY A 98 17.14 -1.28 -12.12
N GLN A 99 17.36 -0.99 -10.84
CA GLN A 99 17.36 -2.01 -9.80
C GLN A 99 15.94 -2.50 -9.51
N THR A 100 15.83 -3.79 -9.16
CA THR A 100 14.59 -4.38 -8.65
C THR A 100 14.70 -4.53 -7.15
N PHE A 101 13.74 -3.97 -6.41
CA PHE A 101 13.66 -4.08 -4.97
C PHE A 101 12.67 -5.18 -4.57
N LYS A 102 13.17 -6.15 -3.80
CA LYS A 102 12.39 -7.26 -3.24
C LYS A 102 12.44 -7.30 -1.72
N GLY A 103 12.91 -6.25 -1.06
CA GLY A 103 13.00 -6.16 0.39
C GLY A 103 11.64 -6.02 1.08
N ASN A 104 11.68 -5.78 2.38
CA ASN A 104 10.51 -5.67 3.23
C ASN A 104 9.85 -4.30 3.10
N LEU A 105 10.58 -3.21 3.34
CA LEU A 105 10.02 -1.87 3.44
C LEU A 105 10.49 -0.96 2.29
N TYR A 106 9.54 -0.42 1.54
CA TYR A 106 9.77 0.64 0.58
C TYR A 106 9.14 1.93 1.11
N ILE A 107 9.89 3.02 1.20
CA ILE A 107 9.36 4.36 1.54
C ILE A 107 9.63 5.30 0.37
N GLY A 108 8.61 5.62 -0.42
CA GLY A 108 8.72 6.51 -1.57
C GLY A 108 8.33 7.94 -1.22
N VAL A 109 9.23 8.90 -1.44
CA VAL A 109 9.04 10.32 -1.12
C VAL A 109 8.98 11.11 -2.42
N GLY A 110 7.82 11.71 -2.73
CA GLY A 110 7.63 12.47 -3.96
C GLY A 110 7.72 11.61 -5.24
N VAL A 111 7.38 10.32 -5.14
CA VAL A 111 7.34 9.36 -6.27
C VAL A 111 5.92 9.35 -6.85
N SER A 112 5.79 9.50 -8.18
CA SER A 112 4.47 9.56 -8.84
C SER A 112 3.80 8.20 -9.03
N GLY A 113 4.57 7.11 -9.07
CA GLY A 113 4.06 5.75 -9.30
C GLY A 113 3.90 5.37 -10.78
N ALA A 114 4.76 5.89 -11.65
CA ALA A 114 4.80 5.47 -13.06
C ALA A 114 4.92 3.94 -13.18
N GLY A 115 4.23 3.33 -14.16
CA GLY A 115 4.16 1.87 -14.30
C GLY A 115 5.53 1.19 -14.41
N GLN A 116 6.51 1.86 -15.02
CA GLN A 116 7.90 1.39 -15.07
C GLN A 116 8.56 1.32 -13.69
N HIS A 117 8.33 2.31 -12.82
CA HIS A 117 8.82 2.32 -11.44
C HIS A 117 8.16 1.20 -10.62
N LEU A 118 6.83 1.08 -10.72
CA LEU A 118 6.05 0.07 -10.00
C LEU A 118 6.49 -1.37 -10.31
N LYS A 119 6.91 -1.65 -11.56
CA LYS A 119 7.44 -2.96 -11.95
C LYS A 119 8.70 -3.34 -11.18
N GLY A 120 9.55 -2.36 -10.82
CA GLY A 120 10.78 -2.59 -10.04
C GLY A 120 10.55 -2.80 -8.54
N ILE A 121 9.36 -2.45 -8.02
CA ILE A 121 9.03 -2.58 -6.58
C ILE A 121 7.85 -3.53 -6.33
N LYS A 122 7.39 -4.23 -7.37
CA LYS A 122 6.22 -5.11 -7.31
C LYS A 122 6.33 -6.21 -6.25
N ASP A 123 7.56 -6.56 -5.84
CA ASP A 123 7.95 -7.63 -4.92
C ASP A 123 8.27 -7.10 -3.49
N ALA A 124 8.17 -5.79 -3.25
CA ALA A 124 8.26 -5.17 -1.92
C ALA A 124 7.14 -5.66 -0.98
N SER A 125 7.45 -5.97 0.28
CA SER A 125 6.43 -6.46 1.23
C SER A 125 5.46 -5.36 1.65
N THR A 126 5.98 -4.19 1.98
CA THR A 126 5.22 -3.00 2.37
C THR A 126 5.70 -1.81 1.55
N ILE A 127 4.76 -1.06 0.96
CA ILE A 127 5.02 0.18 0.22
C ILE A 127 4.40 1.33 0.99
N VAL A 128 5.22 2.28 1.42
CA VAL A 128 4.83 3.56 2.00
C VAL A 128 5.00 4.65 0.93
N ALA A 129 4.01 5.51 0.76
CA ALA A 129 4.05 6.63 -0.18
C ALA A 129 3.83 7.96 0.55
N ILE A 130 4.71 8.93 0.32
CA ILE A 130 4.57 10.30 0.82
C ILE A 130 4.54 11.21 -0.41
N ASN A 131 3.40 11.87 -0.64
CA ASN A 131 3.22 12.72 -1.82
C ASN A 131 2.24 13.85 -1.51
N ASN A 132 2.45 15.04 -2.07
CA ASN A 132 1.54 16.17 -1.89
C ASN A 132 0.30 16.08 -2.79
N SER A 133 0.38 15.32 -3.88
CA SER A 133 -0.73 15.12 -4.81
C SER A 133 -1.52 13.86 -4.42
N LYS A 134 -2.71 14.06 -3.83
CA LYS A 134 -3.66 12.98 -3.48
C LYS A 134 -3.97 12.04 -4.65
N ASN A 135 -3.88 12.54 -5.88
CA ASN A 135 -4.16 11.79 -7.11
C ASN A 135 -2.93 11.05 -7.67
N ALA A 136 -1.81 11.02 -6.95
CA ALA A 136 -0.62 10.31 -7.39
C ALA A 136 -0.89 8.79 -7.53
N ALA A 137 -0.54 8.22 -8.68
CA ALA A 137 -0.79 6.81 -9.00
C ALA A 137 -0.10 5.82 -8.02
N ILE A 138 0.91 6.27 -7.30
CA ILE A 138 1.57 5.48 -6.26
C ILE A 138 0.60 5.10 -5.13
N PHE A 139 -0.39 5.94 -4.80
CA PHE A 139 -1.35 5.66 -3.72
C PHE A 139 -2.24 4.44 -4.03
N ASN A 140 -2.55 4.21 -5.31
CA ASN A 140 -3.25 3.00 -5.76
C ASN A 140 -2.40 1.72 -5.64
N ASN A 141 -1.12 1.85 -5.31
CA ASN A 141 -0.15 0.76 -5.26
C ASN A 141 0.67 0.78 -3.96
N CYS A 142 0.20 1.49 -2.92
CA CYS A 142 0.85 1.52 -1.61
C CYS A 142 0.02 0.81 -0.53
N ASP A 143 0.70 0.32 0.49
CA ASP A 143 0.07 -0.20 1.70
C ASP A 143 -0.29 0.96 2.64
N TYR A 144 0.61 1.94 2.78
CA TYR A 144 0.37 3.14 3.57
C TYR A 144 0.70 4.40 2.77
N GLY A 145 -0.09 5.45 2.94
CA GLY A 145 0.11 6.73 2.29
C GLY A 145 0.03 7.90 3.26
N ILE A 146 0.81 8.96 3.01
CA ILE A 146 0.60 10.28 3.61
C ILE A 146 0.43 11.28 2.47
N VAL A 147 -0.69 11.99 2.48
CA VAL A 147 -0.90 13.14 1.58
C VAL A 147 -0.38 14.40 2.27
N GLY A 148 0.75 14.94 1.81
CA GLY A 148 1.37 16.11 2.43
C GLY A 148 2.69 16.52 1.78
N ASP A 149 3.17 17.70 2.17
CA ASP A 149 4.47 18.20 1.73
C ASP A 149 5.60 17.40 2.37
N ALA A 150 6.50 16.86 1.54
CA ALA A 150 7.69 16.14 1.99
C ALA A 150 8.54 16.97 2.95
N MET A 151 8.66 18.29 2.76
CA MET A 151 9.47 19.16 3.62
C MET A 151 8.90 19.31 5.03
N VAL A 152 7.60 19.05 5.20
CA VAL A 152 6.93 19.06 6.51
C VAL A 152 6.90 17.66 7.11
N ILE A 153 6.59 16.64 6.29
CA ILE A 153 6.44 15.26 6.74
C ILE A 153 7.77 14.61 7.11
N LEU A 154 8.84 14.83 6.32
CA LEU A 154 10.14 14.18 6.54
C LEU A 154 10.72 14.52 7.93
N PRO A 155 10.83 15.79 8.37
CA PRO A 155 11.38 16.09 9.69
C PRO A 155 10.57 15.47 10.84
N LEU A 156 9.23 15.45 10.71
CA LEU A 156 8.35 14.85 11.70
C LEU A 156 8.55 13.33 11.77
N LEU A 157 8.64 12.67 10.61
CA LEU A 157 8.84 11.23 10.53
C LEU A 157 10.22 10.82 11.04
N ILE A 158 11.27 11.57 10.70
CA ILE A 158 12.63 11.36 11.21
C ILE A 158 12.61 11.41 12.74
N LYS A 159 11.98 12.42 13.32
CA LYS A 159 11.87 12.58 14.77
C LYS A 159 11.06 11.46 15.43
N GLU A 160 9.96 11.02 14.81
CA GLU A 160 9.11 9.96 15.37
C GLU A 160 9.80 8.57 15.33
N LEU A 161 10.71 8.35 14.38
CA LEU A 161 11.52 7.13 14.27
C LEU A 161 12.80 7.16 15.14
N ASP A 162 13.18 8.34 15.62
CA ASP A 162 14.35 8.52 16.47
C ASP A 162 14.03 8.14 17.93
N ASN A 163 14.67 7.09 18.41
CA ASN A 163 14.60 6.64 19.80
C ASN A 163 15.74 7.22 20.67
N GLY A 164 16.61 8.07 20.11
CA GLY A 164 17.75 8.65 20.82
C GLY A 164 18.92 7.70 21.04
N GLU A 165 18.87 6.49 20.47
CA GLU A 165 19.93 5.48 20.56
C GLU A 165 20.53 5.18 19.18
N ALA A 166 21.81 4.80 19.17
CA ALA A 166 22.46 4.35 17.94
C ALA A 166 21.78 3.08 17.41
N LYS A 167 21.58 3.01 16.08
CA LYS A 167 20.97 1.86 15.43
C LYS A 167 21.88 0.63 15.55
N LYS A 168 21.31 -0.49 16.00
CA LYS A 168 22.01 -1.78 16.06
C LYS A 168 22.13 -2.37 14.65
N PRO A 169 23.17 -3.18 14.36
CA PRO A 169 23.26 -3.85 13.07
C PRO A 169 22.03 -4.76 12.87
N ALA A 170 21.37 -4.62 11.71
CA ALA A 170 20.20 -5.42 11.41
C ALA A 170 20.56 -6.91 11.29
N PRO A 171 19.72 -7.82 11.82
CA PRO A 171 19.89 -9.25 11.62
C PRO A 171 19.77 -9.61 10.12
N PRO A 172 20.26 -10.79 9.70
CA PRO A 172 20.14 -11.25 8.32
C PRO A 172 18.69 -11.24 7.83
N MET A 173 18.52 -11.01 6.53
CA MET A 173 17.21 -10.76 5.93
C MET A 173 16.23 -11.89 6.11
N LYS A 174 15.19 -11.62 6.91
CA LYS A 174 13.97 -12.42 6.96
C LYS A 174 12.87 -11.70 6.19
N LYS A 175 12.42 -12.28 5.09
CA LYS A 175 11.36 -11.72 4.26
C LYS A 175 10.03 -11.73 5.04
N ILE A 176 9.43 -10.56 5.23
CA ILE A 176 8.11 -10.41 5.84
C ILE A 176 7.07 -10.78 4.77
N LYS A 177 6.13 -11.67 5.12
CA LYS A 177 5.01 -12.01 4.24
C LYS A 177 4.08 -10.81 4.10
N ARG A 178 3.62 -10.51 2.89
CA ARG A 178 2.66 -9.43 2.66
C ARG A 178 1.39 -9.66 3.47
N SER A 179 1.02 -8.68 4.29
CA SER A 179 -0.31 -8.63 4.89
C SER A 179 -1.30 -8.26 3.78
N LYS A 180 -2.18 -9.19 3.42
CA LYS A 180 -3.29 -8.89 2.50
C LYS A 180 -4.32 -8.08 3.29
N PRO A 181 -4.96 -7.04 2.71
CA PRO A 181 -6.11 -6.43 3.36
C PRO A 181 -7.10 -7.53 3.69
N ARG A 182 -7.55 -7.57 4.94
CA ARG A 182 -8.60 -8.50 5.37
C ARG A 182 -9.80 -8.13 4.51
N LYS A 183 -10.23 -9.02 3.59
CA LYS A 183 -11.55 -8.85 2.98
C LYS A 183 -12.50 -8.83 4.17
N MET A 184 -13.19 -7.71 4.39
CA MET A 184 -14.27 -7.71 5.35
C MET A 184 -15.23 -8.78 4.85
N ALA A 185 -15.48 -9.81 5.65
CA ALA A 185 -16.56 -10.72 5.35
C ALA A 185 -17.79 -9.87 5.06
N PRO A 186 -18.57 -10.16 4.00
CA PRO A 186 -19.80 -9.44 3.76
C PRO A 186 -20.60 -9.54 5.07
N THR A 187 -20.85 -8.41 5.72
CA THR A 187 -21.69 -8.36 6.94
C THR A 187 -23.16 -8.47 6.60
N ASN A 188 -23.46 -8.45 5.30
CA ASN A 188 -24.80 -8.61 4.78
C ASN A 188 -25.22 -10.08 4.86
N PRO A 189 -26.49 -10.34 5.21
CA PRO A 189 -27.09 -11.66 5.13
C PRO A 189 -27.01 -12.19 3.70
N ILE A 190 -26.78 -13.50 3.56
CA ILE A 190 -26.73 -14.18 2.27
C ILE A 190 -28.16 -14.57 1.91
N TYR A 191 -28.57 -14.29 0.67
CA TYR A 191 -29.87 -14.72 0.15
C TYR A 191 -29.64 -15.89 -0.79
N VAL A 192 -30.16 -17.05 -0.43
CA VAL A 192 -29.96 -18.31 -1.15
C VAL A 192 -31.28 -18.77 -1.73
N ASP A 193 -31.26 -19.07 -3.02
CA ASP A 193 -32.33 -19.73 -3.75
C ASP A 193 -32.40 -21.22 -3.40
N LEU A 194 -33.58 -21.73 -3.03
CA LEU A 194 -33.73 -23.11 -2.56
C LEU A 194 -33.72 -24.14 -3.68
N GLY A 195 -34.19 -23.83 -4.89
CA GLY A 195 -34.22 -24.80 -5.98
C GLY A 195 -32.87 -24.99 -6.66
N SER A 196 -32.08 -23.91 -6.84
CA SER A 196 -30.75 -24.00 -7.48
C SER A 196 -29.56 -23.91 -6.54
N GLY A 197 -29.74 -23.44 -5.30
CA GLY A 197 -28.63 -23.09 -4.40
C GLY A 197 -27.90 -21.80 -4.81
N TYR A 198 -28.47 -20.99 -5.71
CA TYR A 198 -27.88 -19.74 -6.14
C TYR A 198 -27.80 -18.72 -4.99
N GLU A 199 -26.60 -18.21 -4.73
CA GLU A 199 -26.35 -17.14 -3.75
C GLU A 199 -26.33 -15.78 -4.47
N TYR A 200 -27.26 -14.88 -4.15
CA TYR A 200 -27.22 -13.53 -4.72
C TYR A 200 -26.02 -12.75 -4.17
N ASN A 201 -25.18 -12.24 -5.06
CA ASN A 201 -24.04 -11.39 -4.71
C ASN A 201 -24.31 -9.93 -5.06
N PRO A 202 -24.57 -9.05 -4.05
CA PRO A 202 -24.79 -7.63 -4.27
C PRO A 202 -23.64 -6.95 -5.00
N GLU A 203 -22.38 -7.37 -4.81
CA GLU A 203 -21.23 -6.74 -5.46
C GLU A 203 -21.21 -6.99 -6.97
N LEU A 204 -21.77 -8.12 -7.42
CA LEU A 204 -21.87 -8.45 -8.85
C LEU A 204 -23.17 -7.93 -9.45
N GLY A 205 -24.25 -7.87 -8.66
CA GLY A 205 -25.59 -7.60 -9.16
C GLY A 205 -26.06 -8.70 -10.12
N ASP A 206 -26.91 -8.32 -11.07
CA ASP A 206 -27.36 -9.17 -12.17
C ASP A 206 -27.61 -8.29 -13.42
N PRO A 207 -26.53 -7.85 -14.10
CA PRO A 207 -26.64 -6.90 -15.19
C PRO A 207 -27.44 -7.43 -16.39
N GLU A 208 -27.46 -8.75 -16.58
CA GLU A 208 -28.21 -9.40 -17.66
C GLU A 208 -29.72 -9.22 -17.48
N ASN A 209 -30.19 -9.11 -16.24
CA ASN A 209 -31.58 -8.82 -15.88
C ASN A 209 -31.78 -7.39 -15.35
N GLY A 210 -30.87 -6.47 -15.65
CA GLY A 210 -31.01 -5.05 -15.35
C GLY A 210 -30.74 -4.65 -13.90
N ILE A 211 -30.06 -5.49 -13.12
CA ILE A 211 -29.65 -5.20 -11.75
C ILE A 211 -28.18 -4.79 -11.73
N GLU A 212 -27.92 -3.54 -11.33
CA GLU A 212 -26.56 -3.01 -11.32
C GLU A 212 -25.70 -3.64 -10.21
N PRO A 213 -24.38 -3.81 -10.45
CA PRO A 213 -23.43 -4.18 -9.40
C PRO A 213 -23.49 -3.18 -8.23
N GLY A 214 -23.54 -3.70 -7.01
CA GLY A 214 -23.73 -2.94 -5.77
C GLY A 214 -25.19 -2.86 -5.28
N THR A 215 -26.15 -3.43 -6.00
CA THR A 215 -27.57 -3.43 -5.59
C THR A 215 -27.81 -4.41 -4.43
N PRO A 216 -28.32 -3.95 -3.26
CA PRO A 216 -28.69 -4.85 -2.17
C PRO A 216 -29.90 -5.73 -2.53
N PHE A 217 -29.99 -6.94 -1.98
CA PHE A 217 -31.10 -7.87 -2.24
C PHE A 217 -32.47 -7.24 -1.94
N ASP A 218 -32.57 -6.45 -0.86
CA ASP A 218 -33.83 -5.78 -0.49
C ASP A 218 -34.30 -4.78 -1.55
N LYS A 219 -33.37 -4.22 -2.36
CA LYS A 219 -33.67 -3.27 -3.44
C LYS A 219 -33.92 -3.92 -4.80
N LEU A 220 -33.87 -5.24 -4.90
CA LEU A 220 -34.26 -5.94 -6.13
C LEU A 220 -35.76 -5.71 -6.41
N PRO A 221 -36.16 -5.51 -7.68
CA PRO A 221 -37.57 -5.40 -8.03
C PRO A 221 -38.28 -6.72 -7.78
N ASP A 222 -39.58 -6.68 -7.46
CA ASP A 222 -40.38 -7.90 -7.19
C ASP A 222 -40.51 -8.79 -8.43
N SER A 223 -40.28 -8.22 -9.62
CA SER A 223 -40.25 -8.95 -10.89
C SER A 223 -38.91 -9.65 -11.17
N TRP A 224 -37.90 -9.47 -10.31
CA TRP A 224 -36.61 -10.15 -10.47
C TRP A 224 -36.72 -11.61 -10.03
N VAL A 225 -36.08 -12.48 -10.81
CA VAL A 225 -36.04 -13.92 -10.59
C VAL A 225 -34.60 -14.42 -10.58
N SER A 226 -34.36 -15.54 -9.91
CA SER A 226 -33.07 -16.24 -9.92
C SER A 226 -32.62 -16.51 -11.35
N PRO A 227 -31.40 -16.12 -11.75
CA PRO A 227 -30.91 -16.34 -13.12
C PRO A 227 -30.64 -17.83 -13.42
N VAL A 228 -30.66 -18.70 -12.40
CA VAL A 228 -30.39 -20.13 -12.54
C VAL A 228 -31.67 -20.95 -12.57
N SER A 229 -32.58 -20.74 -11.61
CA SER A 229 -33.83 -21.51 -11.49
C SER A 229 -35.06 -20.78 -12.05
N GLY A 230 -35.00 -19.47 -12.19
CA GLY A 230 -36.17 -18.63 -12.46
C GLY A 230 -37.11 -18.44 -11.25
N GLU A 231 -36.69 -18.84 -10.04
CA GLU A 231 -37.49 -18.64 -8.83
C GLU A 231 -37.59 -17.16 -8.44
N ALA A 232 -38.76 -16.76 -7.97
CA ALA A 232 -39.03 -15.39 -7.59
C ALA A 232 -38.26 -15.00 -6.32
N LYS A 233 -38.02 -13.69 -6.16
CA LYS A 233 -37.32 -13.10 -5.01
C LYS A 233 -37.86 -13.56 -3.65
N ASP A 234 -39.16 -13.84 -3.53
CA ASP A 234 -39.81 -14.29 -2.30
C ASP A 234 -39.45 -15.72 -1.87
N GLN A 235 -38.92 -16.55 -2.78
CA GLN A 235 -38.48 -17.91 -2.49
C GLN A 235 -37.04 -17.97 -1.94
N PHE A 236 -36.32 -16.85 -1.93
CA PHE A 236 -34.98 -16.77 -1.37
C PHE A 236 -35.02 -16.76 0.16
N ILE A 237 -34.17 -17.59 0.77
CA ILE A 237 -34.01 -17.62 2.21
C ILE A 237 -32.82 -16.78 2.65
N LYS A 238 -33.05 -15.99 3.70
CA LYS A 238 -32.03 -15.18 4.36
C LYS A 238 -31.23 -16.06 5.31
N MET A 239 -29.95 -16.28 5.00
CA MET A 239 -29.00 -17.00 5.84
C MET A 239 -28.00 -16.03 6.48
N ASP A 240 -27.65 -16.32 7.73
CA ASP A 240 -26.49 -15.69 8.35
C ASP A 240 -25.20 -16.20 7.72
N VAL A 241 -24.20 -15.33 7.63
CA VAL A 241 -22.90 -15.67 7.07
C VAL A 241 -22.28 -16.79 7.90
N PRO A 242 -21.91 -17.94 7.29
CA PRO A 242 -21.26 -19.05 7.98
C PRO A 242 -20.00 -18.58 8.73
N GLU A 243 -19.73 -19.11 9.92
CA GLU A 243 -18.55 -18.72 10.73
C GLU A 243 -17.21 -18.94 9.99
N ASP A 244 -17.15 -19.91 9.07
CA ASP A 244 -15.99 -20.17 8.21
C ASP A 244 -15.76 -19.09 7.14
N ARG A 245 -16.76 -18.24 6.88
CA ARG A 245 -16.67 -17.08 5.97
C ARG A 245 -16.53 -15.73 6.69
N LYS A 246 -16.55 -15.69 8.04
CA LYS A 246 -16.41 -14.47 8.88
C LYS A 246 -14.97 -14.02 9.14
#